data_AF-A0A7H9DTY9-F1
#
_entry.id   AF-A0A7H9DTY9-F1
#
_cell.length_a   1.000
_cell.length_b   1.000
_cell.length_c   1.000
_cell.angle_alpha   90.00
_cell.angle_beta   90.00
_cell.angle_gamma   90.00
#
_symmetry.space_group_name_H-M   'P 1'
#
loop_
_entity.id
_entity.type
_entity.pdbx_description
1 polymer ?
#
loop_
_entity_poly.entity_id
_entity_poly.type
_entity_poly.pdbx_seq_one_letter_code
_entity_poly.pdbx_strand_id
1 'polypeptide(L)'
;MSTKYSISRQYLNRIFKKHLGKSPSEYRKVYRFRNSLLNKKESKNLTELSSNDYYDQSHFMKDFKSITKLKPNQFFKEVDLEKDTLLKFFD
;
A
#
# COMPACT_ATOMS: atom_id res chain seq x y z
N MET A 1 -8.72 -0.56 18.12
CA MET A 1 -9.16 0.64 17.36
C MET A 1 -10.62 0.51 16.90
N SER A 2 -11.59 0.46 17.83
CA SER A 2 -13.03 0.47 17.51
C SER A 2 -13.82 1.50 18.32
N THR A 3 -13.14 2.33 19.12
CA THR A 3 -13.74 3.18 20.16
C THR A 3 -13.45 4.68 19.97
N LYS A 4 -13.07 5.12 18.76
CA LYS A 4 -12.88 6.55 18.45
C LYS A 4 -14.00 7.16 17.63
N TYR A 5 -14.77 6.33 16.92
CA TYR A 5 -15.97 6.70 16.19
C TYR A 5 -16.94 5.54 16.38
N SER A 6 -18.19 5.79 16.79
CA SER A 6 -19.24 4.78 17.03
C SER A 6 -19.74 4.11 15.73
N ILE A 7 -18.79 3.71 14.87
CA ILE A 7 -18.99 3.16 13.55
C ILE A 7 -18.57 1.69 13.61
N SER A 8 -19.51 0.80 13.29
CA SER A 8 -19.20 -0.62 13.19
C SER A 8 -18.30 -0.92 11.99
N ARG A 9 -17.49 -1.98 12.10
CA ARG A 9 -16.67 -2.47 10.97
C ARG A 9 -17.51 -2.76 9.73
N GLN A 10 -18.73 -3.26 9.89
CA GLN A 10 -19.65 -3.53 8.79
C GLN A 10 -20.12 -2.23 8.10
N TYR A 11 -20.46 -1.21 8.88
CA TYR A 11 -20.85 0.08 8.33
C TYR A 11 -19.70 0.73 7.54
N LEU A 12 -18.48 0.70 8.09
CA LEU A 12 -17.29 1.19 7.40
C LEU A 12 -17.04 0.45 6.09
N ASN A 13 -17.15 -0.88 6.09
CA ASN A 13 -17.03 -1.68 4.86
C ASN A 13 -18.09 -1.31 3.83
N ARG A 14 -19.34 -1.08 4.26
CA ARG A 14 -20.44 -0.67 3.37
C ARG A 14 -20.16 0.68 2.72
N ILE A 15 -19.68 1.66 3.49
CA ILE A 15 -19.29 2.99 2.96
C ILE A 15 -18.17 2.84 1.93
N PHE A 16 -17.10 2.15 2.28
CA PHE A 16 -15.95 1.96 1.40
C PHE A 16 -16.34 1.25 0.10
N LYS A 17 -17.16 0.18 0.17
CA LYS A 17 -17.69 -0.47 -1.03
C LYS A 17 -18.57 0.45 -1.86
N LYS A 18 -19.44 1.25 -1.23
CA LYS A 18 -20.36 2.16 -1.91
C LYS A 18 -19.62 3.26 -2.68
N HIS A 19 -18.58 3.84 -2.11
CA HIS A 19 -17.90 5.01 -2.67
C HIS A 19 -16.62 4.66 -3.46
N LEU A 20 -15.92 3.59 -3.10
CA LEU A 20 -14.61 3.23 -3.67
C LEU A 20 -14.59 1.84 -4.31
N GLY A 21 -15.68 1.07 -4.25
CA GLY A 21 -15.76 -0.29 -4.79
C GLY A 21 -14.83 -1.31 -4.10
N LYS A 22 -14.12 -0.92 -3.04
CA LYS A 22 -13.11 -1.71 -2.34
C LYS A 22 -13.40 -1.73 -0.85
N SER A 23 -12.86 -2.71 -0.13
CA SER A 23 -12.88 -2.72 1.32
C SER A 23 -11.85 -1.73 1.92
N PRO A 24 -12.01 -1.28 3.18
CA PRO A 24 -11.02 -0.44 3.85
C PRO A 24 -9.62 -1.08 3.91
N SER A 25 -9.54 -2.40 4.03
CA SER A 25 -8.26 -3.12 4.06
C SER A 25 -7.57 -3.14 2.69
N GLU A 26 -8.32 -3.32 1.60
CA GLU A 26 -7.78 -3.21 0.24
C GLU A 26 -7.31 -1.78 -0.06
N TYR A 27 -8.11 -0.78 0.31
CA TYR A 27 -7.72 0.61 0.17
C TYR A 27 -6.42 0.90 0.93
N ARG A 28 -6.35 0.49 2.21
CA ARG A 28 -5.13 0.64 3.03
C ARG A 28 -3.94 -0.10 2.42
N LYS A 29 -4.16 -1.23 1.75
CA LYS A 29 -3.10 -1.96 1.05
C LYS A 29 -2.52 -1.13 -0.12
N VAL A 30 -3.40 -0.60 -0.97
CA VAL A 30 -3.00 0.25 -2.12
C VAL A 30 -2.31 1.52 -1.65
N TYR A 31 -2.86 2.17 -0.62
CA TYR A 31 -2.26 3.36 0.00
C TYR A 31 -0.83 3.11 0.47
N ARG A 32 -0.61 2.05 1.27
CA ARG A 32 0.74 1.72 1.77
C ARG A 32 1.71 1.36 0.65
N PHE A 33 1.23 0.68 -0.39
CA PHE A 33 2.03 0.42 -1.57
C PHE A 33 2.45 1.71 -2.28
N ARG A 34 1.51 2.64 -2.53
CA ARG A 34 1.81 3.95 -3.12
C ARG A 34 2.83 4.73 -2.28
N ASN A 35 2.64 4.79 -0.96
CA ASN A 35 3.62 5.41 -0.06
C ASN A 35 5.00 4.76 -0.14
N SER A 36 5.08 3.44 -0.30
CA SER A 36 6.37 2.78 -0.47
C SER A 36 7.08 3.13 -1.78
N LEU A 37 6.35 3.52 -2.83
CA LEU A 37 6.95 4.02 -4.07
C LEU A 37 7.51 5.43 -3.85
N LEU A 38 6.75 6.32 -3.21
CA LEU A 38 7.14 7.70 -2.93
C LEU A 38 8.38 7.75 -2.02
N ASN A 39 8.40 6.95 -0.96
CA ASN A 39 9.47 6.95 0.04
C ASN A 39 10.69 6.09 -0.37
N LYS A 40 10.69 5.44 -1.53
CA LYS A 40 11.77 4.53 -1.94
C LYS A 40 13.12 5.24 -2.08
N LYS A 41 13.13 6.50 -2.53
CA LYS A 41 14.36 7.29 -2.72
C LYS A 41 15.00 7.71 -1.39
N GLU A 42 14.17 8.00 -0.39
CA GLU A 42 14.61 8.47 0.92
C GLU A 42 15.01 7.30 1.84
N SER A 43 14.52 6.10 1.56
CA SER A 43 14.81 4.90 2.36
C SER A 43 16.13 4.25 1.95
N LYS A 44 17.03 4.01 2.92
CA LYS A 44 18.34 3.39 2.70
C LYS A 44 18.24 1.91 2.30
N ASN A 45 17.22 1.22 2.81
CA ASN A 45 16.99 -0.19 2.54
C ASN A 45 15.50 -0.55 2.66
N LEU A 46 15.13 -1.79 2.30
CA LEU A 46 13.74 -2.25 2.37
C LEU A 46 13.19 -2.35 3.80
N THR A 47 14.05 -2.51 4.80
CA THR A 47 13.61 -2.59 6.20
C THR A 47 13.07 -1.23 6.64
N GLU A 48 13.82 -0.17 6.41
CA GLU A 48 13.40 1.23 6.66
C GLU A 48 12.16 1.59 5.85
N LEU A 49 12.13 1.22 4.57
CA LEU A 49 10.97 1.46 3.72
C LEU A 49 9.70 0.78 4.26
N SER A 50 9.84 -0.46 4.76
CA SER A 50 8.70 -1.21 5.31
C SER A 50 8.22 -0.64 6.64
N SER A 51 9.10 -0.11 7.49
CA SER A 51 8.73 0.37 8.82
C SER A 51 7.85 1.62 8.83
N ASN A 52 7.78 2.36 7.72
CA ASN A 52 6.97 3.59 7.64
C ASN A 52 5.47 3.33 7.77
N ASP A 53 4.99 2.23 7.18
CA ASP A 53 3.57 1.98 6.96
C ASP A 53 3.14 0.53 7.28
N TYR A 54 4.11 -0.35 7.56
CA TYR A 54 3.89 -1.75 7.88
C TYR A 54 4.41 -2.06 9.27
N TYR A 55 3.71 -2.98 9.94
CA TYR A 55 4.11 -3.49 11.24
C TYR A 55 5.39 -4.32 11.16
N ASP A 56 5.53 -5.11 10.08
CA ASP A 56 6.70 -5.92 9.83
C ASP A 56 6.98 -6.04 8.32
N GLN A 57 8.21 -6.44 8.01
CA GLN A 57 8.68 -6.60 6.64
C GLN A 57 7.93 -7.72 5.88
N SER A 58 7.42 -8.75 6.57
CA SER A 58 6.69 -9.86 5.95
C SER A 58 5.34 -9.39 5.39
N HIS A 59 4.64 -8.51 6.10
CA HIS A 59 3.41 -7.87 5.65
C HIS A 59 3.67 -6.98 4.44
N PHE A 60 4.74 -6.20 4.46
CA PHE A 60 5.18 -5.41 3.32
C PHE A 60 5.41 -6.29 2.09
N MET A 61 6.21 -7.35 2.21
CA MET A 61 6.51 -8.26 1.09
C MET A 61 5.26 -8.95 0.53
N LYS A 62 4.35 -9.41 1.39
CA LYS A 62 3.08 -10.04 0.98
C LYS A 62 2.21 -9.07 0.20
N ASP A 63 2.01 -7.86 0.71
CA ASP A 63 1.18 -6.84 0.07
C ASP A 63 1.78 -6.42 -1.27
N PHE A 64 3.09 -6.15 -1.31
CA PHE A 64 3.82 -5.75 -2.51
C PHE A 64 3.72 -6.81 -3.61
N LYS A 65 3.95 -8.09 -3.27
CA LYS A 65 3.80 -9.22 -4.20
C LYS A 65 2.35 -9.41 -4.64
N SER A 66 1.38 -9.18 -3.75
CA SER A 66 -0.04 -9.33 -4.13
C SER A 66 -0.45 -8.33 -5.22
N ILE A 67 0.09 -7.11 -5.16
CA ILE A 67 -0.17 -6.01 -6.10
C ILE A 67 0.64 -6.17 -7.39
N THR A 68 1.96 -6.29 -7.27
CA THR A 68 2.89 -6.24 -8.44
C THR A 68 3.20 -7.60 -9.04
N LYS A 69 2.83 -8.69 -8.36
CA LYS A 69 3.29 -10.07 -8.63
C LYS A 69 4.79 -10.31 -8.43
N LEU A 70 5.54 -9.27 -8.05
CA LEU A 70 6.99 -9.30 -7.84
C LEU A 70 7.36 -9.05 -6.38
N LYS A 71 8.54 -9.52 -5.96
CA LYS A 71 9.11 -9.08 -4.67
C LYS A 71 9.60 -7.64 -4.79
N PRO A 72 9.62 -6.85 -3.70
CA PRO A 72 10.06 -5.45 -3.75
C PRO A 72 11.46 -5.27 -4.37
N ASN A 73 12.43 -6.13 -4.01
CA ASN A 73 13.79 -6.12 -4.57
C ASN A 73 13.86 -6.37 -6.08
N GLN A 74 12.92 -7.13 -6.64
CA GLN A 74 12.86 -7.40 -8.08
C GLN A 74 12.20 -6.21 -8.78
N PHE A 75 11.06 -5.78 -8.26
CA PHE A 75 10.30 -4.64 -8.78
C PHE A 75 11.17 -3.38 -8.89
N PHE A 76 11.88 -2.99 -7.82
CA PHE A 76 12.71 -1.77 -7.85
C PHE A 76 13.98 -1.88 -8.69
N LYS A 77 14.31 -3.05 -9.22
CA LYS A 77 15.38 -3.22 -10.22
C LYS A 77 14.86 -3.10 -11.65
N GLU A 78 13.65 -3.58 -11.89
CA GLU A 78 13.02 -3.63 -13.21
C GLU A 78 12.26 -2.34 -13.54
N VAL A 79 11.83 -1.61 -12.51
CA VAL A 79 10.96 -0.46 -12.65
C VAL A 79 11.72 0.84 -12.40
N ASP A 80 11.74 1.68 -13.43
CA ASP A 80 12.17 3.07 -13.33
C ASP A 80 11.03 3.91 -12.73
N LEU A 81 11.23 4.37 -11.49
CA LEU A 81 10.26 5.20 -10.77
C LEU A 81 10.26 6.67 -11.22
N GLU A 82 11.23 7.11 -12.03
CA GLU A 82 11.27 8.47 -12.60
C GLU A 82 10.30 8.63 -13.78
N LYS A 83 9.86 7.50 -14.36
CA LYS A 83 8.79 7.52 -15.36
C LYS A 83 7.46 7.69 -14.64
N ASP A 84 7.04 8.94 -14.59
CA ASP A 84 5.78 9.52 -14.12
C ASP A 84 4.49 8.82 -14.65
N THR A 85 4.62 7.79 -15.47
CA THR A 85 3.52 6.97 -15.98
C THR A 85 2.92 6.03 -14.94
N LEU A 86 3.68 5.50 -13.97
CA LEU A 86 3.16 4.47 -13.04
C LEU A 86 2.19 5.01 -12.00
N LEU A 87 2.32 6.27 -11.60
CA LEU A 87 1.37 6.91 -10.69
C LEU A 87 0.03 7.22 -11.40
N LYS A 88 0.09 7.55 -12.71
CA LYS A 88 -1.07 7.86 -13.56
C LYS A 88 -1.93 6.63 -13.91
N PHE A 89 -1.42 5.41 -13.76
CA PHE A 89 -2.19 4.19 -14.06
C PHE A 89 -3.24 3.82 -12.99
N PHE A 90 -3.22 4.46 -11.83
CA PHE A 90 -4.07 4.09 -10.69
C PHE A 90 -4.97 5.25 -10.19
N ASP A 91 -5.00 6.37 -10.90
CA ASP A 91 -5.93 7.49 -10.67
C ASP A 91 -7.06 7.49 -11.70
#